data_AF-A0A7V2X795-F1
#
_entry.id   AF-A0A7V2X795-F1
#
_cell.length_a   1.000
_cell.length_b   1.000
_cell.length_c   1.000
_cell.angle_alpha   90.00
_cell.angle_beta   90.00
_cell.angle_gamma   90.00
#
_symmetry.space_group_name_H-M   'P 1'
#
loop_
_entity.id
_entity.type
_entity.pdbx_description
1 polymer ?
#
loop_
_entity_poly.entity_id
_entity_poly.type
_entity_poly.pdbx_seq_one_letter_code
_entity_poly.pdbx_strand_id
1 'polypeptide(L)'
;MNAPARHVRTRAACLSKVIAFAIALAGAAGFLSKTQAETPPQPSAPAADLSLPEDLPFELPPDIPDLLAGMPVQEGGRIKPLSTFARFALLRLNARTTLSVSESDGTKARLDAMSWLCECLFYPRRAVTRPCFNIDTDEIITALGLRAHEKKRDRYAYAELAPGRDQLMLLARAMGRKETRELNWLERQVVRLAENVLFFESLIHYGDFARNRLDLRGISLFEDKFDRPEAVPLSRFLETAPAILRALGENTGDAAQNSDQVRQGIDLLFERLNQAYGALPTAPTLAVIPSADPKNDAWKQPLSLIETALKPNAAANSPAIADLAERWEKLYEARTPDEFRQAATALVTRTAEYAEPAGQNAKVALELRYYRMNLML
;
A
#
# COMPACT_ATOMS: atom_id res chain seq x y z
N MET A 1 -24.97 -33.84 -12.23
CA MET A 1 -25.03 -32.42 -12.64
C MET A 1 -23.86 -31.72 -11.97
N ASN A 2 -22.78 -31.53 -12.73
CA ASN A 2 -21.49 -31.01 -12.27
C ASN A 2 -21.52 -29.48 -12.24
N ALA A 3 -21.14 -28.89 -11.11
CA ALA A 3 -20.74 -27.49 -11.00
C ALA A 3 -19.27 -27.45 -10.54
N PRO A 4 -18.36 -26.77 -11.27
CA PRO A 4 -16.94 -26.82 -10.94
C PRO A 4 -16.57 -25.83 -9.83
N ALA A 5 -15.71 -26.31 -8.93
CA ALA A 5 -15.10 -25.57 -7.84
C ALA A 5 -14.26 -24.38 -8.34
N ARG A 6 -14.47 -23.20 -7.74
CA ARG A 6 -13.62 -22.02 -7.93
C ARG A 6 -12.30 -22.22 -7.22
N HIS A 7 -11.27 -22.58 -7.98
CA HIS A 7 -9.88 -22.57 -7.51
C HIS A 7 -9.40 -21.13 -7.28
N VAL A 8 -9.02 -20.84 -6.03
CA VAL A 8 -8.27 -19.64 -5.66
C VAL A 8 -6.83 -19.84 -6.12
N ARG A 9 -6.48 -19.28 -7.28
CA ARG A 9 -5.09 -19.19 -7.75
C ARG A 9 -4.36 -18.05 -7.02
N THR A 10 -3.21 -18.38 -6.43
CA THR A 10 -2.20 -17.47 -5.86
C THR A 10 -1.82 -16.39 -6.87
N ARG A 11 -2.03 -15.11 -6.52
CA ARG A 11 -1.91 -13.94 -7.41
C ARG A 11 -0.59 -13.16 -7.16
N ALA A 12 0.55 -13.82 -7.28
CA ALA A 12 1.87 -13.14 -7.33
C ALA A 12 2.22 -12.65 -8.75
N ALA A 13 1.21 -12.35 -9.59
CA ALA A 13 1.36 -12.13 -11.03
C ALA A 13 0.45 -10.99 -11.53
N CYS A 14 0.33 -9.88 -10.79
CA CYS A 14 -0.60 -8.80 -11.15
C CYS A 14 0.03 -7.72 -12.05
N LEU A 15 1.33 -7.40 -11.91
CA LEU A 15 2.05 -6.71 -12.99
C LEU A 15 2.14 -7.60 -14.24
N SER A 16 2.28 -8.92 -14.03
CA SER A 16 2.32 -9.92 -15.10
C SER A 16 1.00 -10.22 -15.81
N LYS A 17 -0.11 -9.55 -15.45
CA LYS A 17 -1.38 -9.66 -16.19
C LYS A 17 -1.65 -8.49 -17.12
N VAL A 18 -0.97 -7.36 -16.95
CA VAL A 18 -0.87 -6.32 -17.98
C VAL A 18 -0.01 -6.82 -19.16
N ILE A 19 0.98 -7.68 -18.85
CA ILE A 19 1.82 -8.41 -19.81
C ILE A 19 0.99 -9.16 -20.88
N ALA A 20 -0.20 -9.69 -20.55
CA ALA A 20 -0.96 -10.50 -21.51
C ALA A 20 -1.71 -9.70 -22.60
N PHE A 21 -1.83 -8.37 -22.49
CA PHE A 21 -2.49 -7.56 -23.52
C PHE A 21 -1.52 -6.62 -24.26
N ALA A 22 -0.33 -6.38 -23.73
CA ALA A 22 0.77 -5.73 -24.45
C ALA A 22 1.64 -6.73 -25.25
N ILE A 23 1.64 -8.02 -24.89
CA ILE A 23 2.37 -9.10 -25.59
C ILE A 23 1.39 -9.93 -26.46
N ALA A 24 0.56 -9.24 -27.25
CA ALA A 24 -0.18 -9.86 -28.35
C ALA A 24 0.50 -9.63 -29.73
N LEU A 25 1.69 -9.02 -29.74
CA LEU A 25 2.63 -9.10 -30.85
C LEU A 25 3.96 -9.64 -30.34
N ALA A 26 4.50 -10.60 -31.09
CA ALA A 26 5.79 -11.30 -30.92
C ALA A 26 5.83 -12.48 -29.90
N GLY A 27 5.41 -13.65 -30.39
CA GLY A 27 6.33 -14.78 -30.61
C GLY A 27 6.92 -15.50 -29.40
N ALA A 28 6.57 -16.78 -29.28
CA ALA A 28 7.05 -17.76 -28.31
C ALA A 28 8.56 -18.08 -28.39
N ALA A 29 9.20 -18.29 -27.24
CA ALA A 29 10.22 -19.33 -27.01
C ALA A 29 10.49 -19.46 -25.50
N GLY A 30 10.48 -20.69 -24.99
CA GLY A 30 10.63 -21.00 -23.57
C GLY A 30 12.07 -21.14 -23.11
N PHE A 31 12.27 -21.12 -21.79
CA PHE A 31 13.47 -21.68 -21.14
C PHE A 31 13.12 -22.29 -19.79
N LEU A 32 13.50 -23.57 -19.63
CA LEU A 32 13.54 -24.31 -18.37
C LEU A 32 14.86 -23.98 -17.66
N SER A 33 14.84 -23.84 -16.34
CA SER A 33 16.05 -23.97 -15.52
C SER A 33 15.76 -24.63 -14.18
N LYS A 34 16.79 -25.40 -13.76
CA LYS A 34 16.79 -26.50 -12.81
C LYS A 34 16.66 -26.04 -11.36
N THR A 35 15.94 -26.82 -10.58
CA THR A 35 15.91 -26.81 -9.11
C THR A 35 17.23 -27.33 -8.55
N GLN A 36 17.89 -26.53 -7.71
CA GLN A 36 18.89 -26.99 -6.74
C GLN A 36 18.29 -26.92 -5.34
N ALA A 37 18.56 -27.94 -4.54
CA ALA A 37 18.08 -28.09 -3.18
C ALA A 37 18.87 -27.17 -2.22
N GLU A 38 18.17 -26.36 -1.43
CA GLU A 38 18.77 -25.52 -0.40
C GLU A 38 18.88 -26.27 0.94
N THR A 39 20.08 -26.17 1.52
CA THR A 39 20.46 -26.62 2.87
C THR A 39 19.71 -25.79 3.94
N PRO A 40 19.38 -26.35 5.13
CA PRO A 40 18.62 -25.63 6.14
C PRO A 40 19.39 -24.41 6.68
N PRO A 41 18.75 -23.24 6.86
CA PRO A 41 19.42 -22.05 7.35
C PRO A 41 19.73 -22.16 8.86
N GLN A 42 20.94 -21.74 9.22
CA GLN A 42 21.36 -21.54 10.61
C GLN A 42 20.80 -20.22 11.18
N PRO A 43 20.66 -20.09 12.52
CA PRO A 43 19.92 -19.00 13.16
C PRO A 43 20.70 -17.67 13.19
N SER A 44 20.05 -16.59 12.73
CA SER A 44 20.59 -15.22 12.73
C SER A 44 20.05 -14.41 13.92
N ALA A 45 20.93 -13.63 14.55
CA ALA A 45 20.64 -12.61 15.57
C ALA A 45 19.87 -11.38 14.99
N PRO A 46 19.31 -10.47 15.82
CA PRO A 46 18.16 -9.66 15.45
C PRO A 46 18.55 -8.33 14.80
N ALA A 47 18.15 -8.20 13.55
CA ALA A 47 17.51 -7.05 12.93
C ALA A 47 17.47 -7.42 11.45
N ALA A 48 16.32 -7.90 10.98
CA ALA A 48 16.08 -7.80 9.54
C ALA A 48 16.26 -6.31 9.23
N ASP A 49 17.18 -5.97 8.31
CA ASP A 49 17.20 -4.65 7.69
C ASP A 49 15.87 -4.54 6.93
N LEU A 50 14.83 -4.17 7.67
CA LEU A 50 13.53 -3.84 7.15
C LEU A 50 13.80 -2.63 6.28
N SER A 51 13.99 -2.85 4.97
CA SER A 51 14.28 -1.82 3.98
C SER A 51 13.08 -0.86 3.89
N LEU A 52 12.97 0.00 4.91
CA LEU A 52 11.84 0.87 5.16
C LEU A 52 12.18 2.28 4.68
N PRO A 53 11.19 2.98 4.13
CA PRO A 53 11.32 4.39 3.82
C PRO A 53 11.74 5.18 5.06
N GLU A 54 12.37 6.34 4.83
CA GLU A 54 12.74 7.25 5.92
C GLU A 54 11.49 7.89 6.52
N ASP A 55 11.57 8.14 7.83
CA ASP A 55 10.58 8.93 8.56
C ASP A 55 10.69 10.41 8.17
N LEU A 56 9.62 11.19 8.37
CA LEU A 56 9.70 12.65 8.20
C LEU A 56 10.78 13.26 9.11
N PRO A 57 11.48 14.32 8.66
CA PRO A 57 12.61 14.91 9.39
C PRO A 57 12.19 15.82 10.56
N PHE A 58 10.90 15.89 10.88
CA PHE A 58 10.32 16.69 11.97
C PHE A 58 9.18 15.92 12.64
N GLU A 59 8.79 16.31 13.84
CA GLU A 59 7.58 15.81 14.50
C GLU A 59 6.33 16.46 13.92
N LEU A 60 5.26 15.69 13.70
CA LEU A 60 4.00 16.26 13.26
C LEU A 60 3.46 17.24 14.31
N PRO A 61 2.96 18.40 13.89
CA PRO A 61 2.16 19.24 14.77
C PRO A 61 1.00 18.44 15.40
N PRO A 62 0.67 18.69 16.68
CA PRO A 62 -0.28 17.88 17.44
C PRO A 62 -1.70 17.89 16.86
N ASP A 63 -2.04 18.86 16.02
CA ASP A 63 -3.35 18.99 15.40
C ASP A 63 -3.45 18.34 14.00
N ILE A 64 -2.35 17.82 13.44
CA ILE A 64 -2.36 17.09 12.16
C ILE A 64 -3.27 15.85 12.19
N PRO A 65 -3.26 14.99 13.24
CA PRO A 65 -4.19 13.87 13.32
C PRO A 65 -5.65 14.31 13.20
N ASP A 66 -6.03 15.40 13.86
CA ASP A 66 -7.40 15.95 13.80
C ASP A 66 -7.72 16.58 12.44
N LEU A 67 -6.75 17.24 11.81
CA LEU A 67 -6.88 17.80 10.46
C LEU A 67 -7.16 16.69 9.43
N LEU A 68 -6.42 15.59 9.49
CA LEU A 68 -6.58 14.44 8.59
C LEU A 68 -7.78 13.56 8.93
N ALA A 69 -8.27 13.59 10.17
CA ALA A 69 -9.34 12.71 10.67
C ALA A 69 -10.62 12.74 9.82
N GLY A 70 -10.92 13.90 9.23
CA GLY A 70 -12.11 14.13 8.41
C GLY A 70 -11.94 13.82 6.92
N MET A 71 -10.73 13.48 6.48
CA MET A 71 -10.49 13.15 5.08
C MET A 71 -11.35 11.95 4.67
N PRO A 72 -12.18 12.06 3.62
CA PRO A 72 -12.96 10.93 3.14
C PRO A 72 -12.05 9.89 2.49
N VAL A 73 -12.31 8.62 2.77
CA VAL A 73 -11.59 7.47 2.21
C VAL A 73 -12.55 6.32 1.97
N GLN A 74 -12.23 5.42 1.03
CA GLN A 74 -13.01 4.21 0.79
C GLN A 74 -12.25 2.94 1.20
N GLU A 75 -12.90 2.10 2.02
CA GLU A 75 -12.43 0.75 2.38
C GLU A 75 -13.59 -0.23 2.21
N GLY A 76 -13.36 -1.34 1.51
CA GLY A 76 -14.40 -2.37 1.30
C GLY A 76 -15.66 -1.84 0.58
N GLY A 77 -15.50 -0.84 -0.29
CA GLY A 77 -16.60 -0.16 -0.98
C GLY A 77 -17.32 0.92 -0.16
N ARG A 78 -17.09 1.00 1.16
CA ARG A 78 -17.69 2.02 2.02
C ARG A 78 -16.80 3.26 2.11
N ILE A 79 -17.36 4.41 1.77
CA ILE A 79 -16.75 5.73 2.00
C ILE A 79 -17.00 6.15 3.45
N LYS A 80 -15.95 6.56 4.16
CA LYS A 80 -15.97 6.93 5.58
C LYS A 80 -14.86 7.93 5.91
N PRO A 81 -14.91 8.62 7.06
CA PRO A 81 -13.79 9.41 7.54
C PRO A 81 -12.54 8.55 7.77
N LEU A 82 -11.35 9.13 7.55
CA LEU A 82 -10.07 8.48 7.82
C LEU A 82 -9.94 8.03 9.28
N SER A 83 -10.48 8.80 10.22
CA SER A 83 -10.56 8.43 11.65
C SER A 83 -11.31 7.13 11.91
N THR A 84 -12.40 6.88 11.18
CA THR A 84 -13.12 5.60 11.25
C THR A 84 -12.21 4.46 10.77
N PHE A 85 -11.53 4.64 9.65
CA PHE A 85 -10.57 3.65 9.15
C PHE A 85 -9.47 3.38 10.18
N ALA A 86 -8.83 4.42 10.71
CA ALA A 86 -7.77 4.33 11.70
C ALA A 86 -8.19 3.52 12.94
N ARG A 87 -9.39 3.81 13.45
CA ARG A 87 -9.97 3.11 14.61
C ARG A 87 -10.11 1.61 14.36
N PHE A 88 -10.68 1.22 13.23
CA PHE A 88 -10.88 -0.20 12.89
C PHE A 88 -9.57 -0.91 12.54
N ALA A 89 -8.64 -0.21 11.89
CA ALA A 89 -7.30 -0.70 11.61
C ALA A 89 -6.55 -1.05 12.91
N LEU A 90 -6.54 -0.15 13.89
CA LEU A 90 -5.90 -0.41 15.18
C LEU A 90 -6.66 -1.47 15.98
N LEU A 91 -8.00 -1.48 15.95
CA LEU A 91 -8.80 -2.52 16.60
C LEU A 91 -8.48 -3.92 16.06
N ARG A 92 -8.31 -4.06 14.75
CA ARG A 92 -7.94 -5.31 14.08
C ARG A 92 -6.59 -5.85 14.57
N LEU A 93 -5.60 -4.98 14.73
CA LEU A 93 -4.24 -5.39 15.12
C LEU A 93 -4.10 -5.58 16.63
N ASN A 94 -4.66 -4.66 17.41
CA ASN A 94 -4.36 -4.48 18.83
C ASN A 94 -5.52 -4.85 19.78
N ALA A 95 -6.69 -5.21 19.23
CA ALA A 95 -7.94 -5.42 19.97
C ALA A 95 -8.38 -4.22 20.84
N ARG A 96 -7.79 -3.04 20.61
CA ARG A 96 -8.10 -1.76 21.27
C ARG A 96 -7.97 -0.63 20.25
N THR A 97 -8.67 0.47 20.52
CA THR A 97 -8.64 1.68 19.68
C THR A 97 -7.55 2.67 20.08
N THR A 98 -6.66 2.27 20.98
CA THR A 98 -5.51 3.07 21.45
C THR A 98 -4.35 2.13 21.75
N LEU A 99 -3.14 2.63 21.58
CA LEU A 99 -1.90 1.90 21.82
C LEU A 99 -1.19 2.44 23.06
N SER A 100 -0.67 1.55 23.90
CA SER A 100 0.23 1.93 24.98
C SER A 100 1.65 1.89 24.42
N VAL A 101 2.34 3.02 24.46
CA VAL A 101 3.70 3.15 23.95
C VAL A 101 4.62 3.56 25.09
N SER A 102 5.88 3.09 25.03
CA SER A 102 6.93 3.59 25.90
C SER A 102 7.80 4.50 25.06
N GLU A 103 7.97 5.74 25.51
CA GLU A 103 8.84 6.71 24.87
C GLU A 103 10.30 6.45 25.24
N SER A 104 11.23 7.08 24.53
CA SER A 104 12.68 6.90 24.72
C SER A 104 13.17 7.31 26.12
N ASP A 105 12.45 8.19 26.81
CA ASP A 105 12.68 8.61 28.20
C ASP A 105 12.08 7.63 29.23
N GLY A 106 11.47 6.53 28.78
CA GLY A 106 10.82 5.53 29.63
C GLY A 106 9.41 5.90 30.08
N THR A 107 8.88 7.06 29.67
CA THR A 107 7.50 7.44 29.98
C THR A 107 6.50 6.58 29.20
N LYS A 108 5.37 6.27 29.83
CA LYS A 108 4.28 5.55 29.18
C LYS A 108 3.27 6.55 28.65
N ALA A 109 3.12 6.59 27.33
CA ALA A 109 2.11 7.40 26.66
C ALA A 109 1.01 6.52 26.06
N ARG A 110 -0.13 7.15 25.78
CA ARG A 110 -1.25 6.54 25.08
C ARG A 110 -1.40 7.19 23.72
N LEU A 111 -1.15 6.42 22.67
CA LEU A 111 -1.29 6.84 21.29
C LEU A 111 -2.71 6.50 20.83
N ASP A 112 -3.48 7.48 20.36
CA ASP A 112 -4.79 7.25 19.77
C ASP A 112 -4.66 6.64 18.36
N ALA A 113 -5.77 6.16 17.80
CA ALA A 113 -5.78 5.48 16.51
C ALA A 113 -5.33 6.38 15.34
N MET A 114 -5.68 7.67 15.34
CA MET A 114 -5.29 8.58 14.26
C MET A 114 -3.81 8.91 14.33
N SER A 115 -3.30 9.19 15.54
CA SER A 115 -1.86 9.40 15.74
C SER A 115 -1.06 8.14 15.37
N TRP A 116 -1.54 6.95 15.73
CA TRP A 116 -0.93 5.69 15.30
C TRP A 116 -0.96 5.50 13.77
N LEU A 117 -2.06 5.81 13.11
CA LEU A 117 -2.13 5.74 11.65
C LEU A 117 -1.17 6.74 10.99
N CYS A 118 -1.03 7.95 11.55
CA CYS A 118 -0.06 8.93 11.08
C CYS A 118 1.38 8.41 11.23
N GLU A 119 1.70 7.69 12.31
CA GLU A 119 3.00 7.01 12.41
C GLU A 119 3.18 5.96 11.32
N CYS A 120 2.18 5.12 11.04
CA CYS A 120 2.29 4.17 9.94
C CYS A 120 2.53 4.87 8.59
N LEU A 121 1.82 5.97 8.31
CA LEU A 121 1.92 6.67 7.03
C LEU A 121 3.21 7.49 6.89
N PHE A 122 3.67 8.16 7.94
CA PHE A 122 4.72 9.19 7.85
C PHE A 122 6.00 8.86 8.64
N TYR A 123 5.93 7.90 9.56
CA TYR A 123 7.05 7.45 10.39
C TYR A 123 7.14 5.91 10.40
N PRO A 124 7.25 5.25 9.23
CA PRO A 124 7.23 3.79 9.13
C PRO A 124 8.31 3.12 10.00
N ARG A 125 9.49 3.72 10.19
CA ARG A 125 10.55 3.18 11.06
C ARG A 125 10.16 3.26 12.53
N ARG A 126 9.49 4.34 12.95
CA ARG A 126 8.87 4.42 14.28
C ARG A 126 7.75 3.41 14.44
N ALA A 127 6.85 3.32 13.46
CA ALA A 127 5.65 2.48 13.52
C ALA A 127 5.99 1.00 13.73
N VAL A 128 7.04 0.49 13.08
CA VAL A 128 7.45 -0.92 13.24
C VAL A 128 7.94 -1.28 14.63
N THR A 129 8.32 -0.29 15.46
CA THR A 129 8.74 -0.49 16.86
C THR A 129 7.56 -0.48 17.84
N ARG A 130 6.36 -0.07 17.40
CA ARG A 130 5.20 0.05 18.28
C ARG A 130 4.55 -1.33 18.49
N PRO A 131 4.25 -1.74 19.73
CA PRO A 131 3.73 -3.08 20.02
C PRO A 131 2.22 -3.20 19.72
N CYS A 132 1.84 -3.17 18.44
CA CYS A 132 0.45 -3.12 18.00
C CYS A 132 -0.18 -4.47 17.65
N PHE A 133 0.56 -5.58 17.68
CA PHE A 133 0.03 -6.92 17.37
C PHE A 133 -0.37 -7.66 18.63
N ASN A 134 -1.67 -7.80 18.90
CA ASN A 134 -2.16 -8.66 19.98
C ASN A 134 -2.06 -10.14 19.58
N ILE A 135 -1.20 -10.88 20.28
CA ILE A 135 -0.97 -12.31 20.05
C ILE A 135 -1.48 -13.08 21.26
N ASP A 136 -2.42 -14.00 21.01
CA ASP A 136 -3.16 -14.68 22.08
C ASP A 136 -2.38 -15.86 22.71
N THR A 137 -1.34 -16.35 22.04
CA THR A 137 -0.45 -17.40 22.57
C THR A 137 0.98 -17.31 22.02
N ASP A 138 1.95 -17.55 22.88
CA ASP A 138 3.39 -17.68 22.64
C ASP A 138 3.78 -18.84 21.71
N GLU A 139 2.98 -19.91 21.66
CA GLU A 139 3.14 -21.02 20.72
C GLU A 139 3.27 -20.55 19.27
N ILE A 140 2.55 -19.49 18.88
CA ILE A 140 2.63 -18.89 17.53
C ILE A 140 4.04 -18.34 17.31
N ILE A 141 4.56 -17.55 18.25
CA ILE A 141 5.89 -16.95 18.17
C ILE A 141 6.97 -18.01 18.09
N THR A 142 6.85 -19.05 18.91
CA THR A 142 7.77 -20.20 18.89
C THR A 142 7.71 -20.94 17.55
N ALA A 143 6.53 -21.12 16.96
CA ALA A 143 6.37 -21.73 15.63
C ALA A 143 6.98 -20.90 14.49
N LEU A 144 7.16 -19.60 14.69
CA LEU A 144 7.90 -18.72 13.77
C LEU A 144 9.42 -18.80 13.94
N GLY A 145 9.91 -19.60 14.90
CA GLY A 145 11.33 -19.66 15.24
C GLY A 145 11.83 -18.47 16.06
N LEU A 146 10.91 -17.72 16.67
CA LEU A 146 11.20 -16.51 17.44
C LEU A 146 11.13 -16.80 18.95
N ARG A 147 11.77 -15.94 19.74
CA ARG A 147 11.70 -15.99 21.20
C ARG A 147 10.44 -15.27 21.68
N ALA A 148 9.52 -16.02 22.29
CA ALA A 148 8.34 -15.43 22.91
C ALA A 148 8.69 -14.61 24.16
N HIS A 149 7.84 -13.61 24.44
CA HIS A 149 7.82 -12.92 25.73
C HIS A 149 7.48 -13.91 26.86
N GLU A 150 7.73 -13.50 28.10
CA GLU A 150 7.41 -14.32 29.29
C GLU A 150 5.90 -14.58 29.45
N LYS A 151 5.06 -13.68 28.94
CA LYS A 151 3.61 -13.81 29.01
C LYS A 151 3.08 -14.60 27.82
N LYS A 152 2.20 -15.57 28.12
CA LYS A 152 1.49 -16.35 27.09
C LYS A 152 0.76 -15.47 26.07
N ARG A 153 0.03 -14.46 26.54
CA ARG A 153 -0.65 -13.47 25.70
C ARG A 153 0.04 -12.14 25.88
N ASP A 154 0.49 -11.55 24.78
CA ASP A 154 1.14 -10.24 24.82
C ASP A 154 1.01 -9.48 23.49
N ARG A 155 1.53 -8.27 23.48
CA ARG A 155 1.64 -7.44 22.29
C ARG A 155 3.06 -7.42 21.77
N TYR A 156 3.19 -7.58 20.46
CA TYR A 156 4.45 -7.57 19.75
C TYR A 156 4.49 -6.40 18.77
N ALA A 157 5.66 -5.84 18.57
CA ALA A 157 5.97 -4.89 17.51
C ALA A 157 6.25 -5.64 16.21
N TYR A 158 6.07 -4.97 15.07
CA TYR A 158 6.37 -5.59 13.77
C TYR A 158 7.83 -6.00 13.67
N ALA A 159 8.76 -5.17 14.18
CA ALA A 159 10.19 -5.44 14.17
C ALA A 159 10.56 -6.75 14.91
N GLU A 160 9.77 -7.15 15.91
CA GLU A 160 9.96 -8.40 16.65
C GLU A 160 9.47 -9.62 15.84
N LEU A 161 8.45 -9.43 15.00
CA LEU A 161 7.85 -10.46 14.16
C LEU A 161 8.58 -10.61 12.81
N ALA A 162 9.21 -9.55 12.33
CA ALA A 162 9.85 -9.46 11.02
C ALA A 162 10.80 -10.63 10.71
N PRO A 163 11.69 -11.08 11.62
CA PRO A 163 12.59 -12.20 11.32
C PRO A 163 11.84 -13.52 11.08
N GLY A 164 10.63 -13.68 11.61
CA GLY A 164 9.78 -14.87 11.43
C GLY A 164 8.73 -14.71 10.32
N ARG A 165 8.75 -13.61 9.56
CA ARG A 165 7.73 -13.26 8.57
C ARG A 165 7.59 -14.32 7.48
N ASP A 166 8.69 -14.79 6.89
CA ASP A 166 8.62 -15.73 5.77
C ASP A 166 8.08 -17.10 6.22
N GLN A 167 8.48 -17.54 7.42
CA GLN A 167 7.93 -18.73 8.06
C GLN A 167 6.43 -18.56 8.34
N LEU A 168 6.00 -17.40 8.84
CA LEU A 168 4.59 -17.09 9.06
C LEU A 168 3.79 -17.18 7.75
N MET A 169 4.31 -16.62 6.66
CA MET A 169 3.67 -16.67 5.34
C MET A 169 3.60 -18.09 4.79
N LEU A 170 4.66 -18.88 4.97
CA LEU A 170 4.69 -20.29 4.57
C LEU A 170 3.62 -21.11 5.31
N LEU A 171 3.57 -20.99 6.64
CA LEU A 171 2.59 -21.68 7.47
C LEU A 171 1.16 -21.26 7.10
N ALA A 172 0.89 -19.95 7.01
CA ALA A 172 -0.43 -19.45 6.66
C ALA A 172 -0.90 -19.92 5.27
N ARG A 173 0.01 -20.00 4.27
CA ARG A 173 -0.30 -20.56 2.95
C ARG A 173 -0.62 -22.04 3.00
N ALA A 174 0.08 -22.82 3.82
CA ALA A 174 -0.21 -24.24 4.01
C ALA A 174 -1.59 -24.44 4.65
N MET A 175 -1.90 -23.66 5.69
CA MET A 175 -3.19 -23.73 6.38
C MET A 175 -4.35 -23.21 5.53
N GLY A 176 -4.15 -22.16 4.73
CA GLY A 176 -5.17 -21.61 3.83
C GLY A 176 -5.65 -22.54 2.70
N ARG A 177 -5.03 -23.73 2.54
CA ARG A 177 -5.51 -24.79 1.64
C ARG A 177 -6.64 -25.63 2.24
N LYS A 178 -6.76 -25.65 3.57
CA LYS A 178 -7.81 -26.35 4.30
C LYS A 178 -9.10 -25.55 4.27
N GLU A 179 -10.25 -26.20 4.44
CA GLU A 179 -11.49 -25.46 4.62
C GLU A 179 -11.49 -24.73 5.97
N THR A 180 -12.13 -23.56 6.03
CA THR A 180 -12.18 -22.75 7.25
C THR A 180 -12.71 -23.53 8.46
N ARG A 181 -13.55 -24.55 8.28
CA ARG A 181 -14.07 -25.38 9.40
C ARG A 181 -13.07 -26.40 9.92
N GLU A 182 -12.12 -26.82 9.08
CA GLU A 182 -11.09 -27.80 9.41
C GLU A 182 -9.92 -27.20 10.18
N LEU A 183 -9.76 -25.87 10.13
CA LEU A 183 -8.73 -25.17 10.88
C LEU A 183 -8.98 -25.29 12.38
N ASN A 184 -7.98 -25.82 13.10
CA ASN A 184 -7.99 -25.78 14.54
C ASN A 184 -7.78 -24.33 15.05
N TRP A 185 -7.94 -24.11 16.35
CA TRP A 185 -7.82 -22.76 16.91
C TRP A 185 -6.45 -22.12 16.62
N LEU A 186 -5.34 -22.83 16.83
CA LEU A 186 -3.99 -22.32 16.61
C LEU A 186 -3.73 -21.99 15.14
N GLU A 187 -4.17 -22.83 14.21
CA GLU A 187 -4.05 -22.60 12.76
C GLU A 187 -4.80 -21.33 12.33
N ARG A 188 -5.99 -21.06 12.89
CA ARG A 188 -6.71 -19.81 12.65
C ARG A 188 -5.93 -18.60 13.15
N GLN A 189 -5.25 -18.73 14.29
CA GLN A 189 -4.43 -17.65 14.84
C GLN A 189 -3.23 -17.35 13.93
N VAL A 190 -2.57 -18.37 13.38
CA VAL A 190 -1.47 -18.23 12.42
C VAL A 190 -1.94 -17.52 11.15
N VAL A 191 -3.07 -17.94 10.58
CA VAL A 191 -3.65 -17.28 9.38
C VAL A 191 -3.99 -15.82 9.70
N ARG A 192 -4.65 -15.56 10.83
CA ARG A 192 -5.00 -14.19 11.25
C ARG A 192 -3.77 -13.32 11.47
N LEU A 193 -2.71 -13.85 12.06
CA LEU A 193 -1.45 -13.11 12.25
C LEU A 193 -0.83 -12.76 10.90
N ALA A 194 -0.79 -13.70 9.94
CA ALA A 194 -0.30 -13.45 8.59
C ALA A 194 -1.10 -12.35 7.87
N GLU A 195 -2.43 -12.41 7.95
CA GLU A 195 -3.31 -11.37 7.39
C GLU A 195 -3.07 -10.01 8.05
N ASN A 196 -2.85 -9.97 9.37
CA ASN A 196 -2.58 -8.75 10.11
C ASN A 196 -1.19 -8.18 9.79
N VAL A 197 -0.19 -9.03 9.58
CA VAL A 197 1.17 -8.64 9.14
C VAL A 197 1.10 -7.99 7.76
N LEU A 198 0.44 -8.64 6.79
CA LEU A 198 0.25 -8.07 5.45
C LEU A 198 -0.57 -6.78 5.48
N PHE A 199 -1.58 -6.71 6.35
CA PHE A 199 -2.36 -5.48 6.55
C PHE A 199 -1.50 -4.35 7.09
N PHE A 200 -0.66 -4.61 8.09
CA PHE A 200 0.24 -3.58 8.63
C PHE A 200 1.29 -3.13 7.62
N GLU A 201 1.89 -4.07 6.87
CA GLU A 201 2.80 -3.77 5.75
C GLU A 201 2.16 -2.84 4.72
N SER A 202 0.87 -3.07 4.42
CA SER A 202 0.12 -2.22 3.50
C SER A 202 -0.05 -0.77 3.98
N LEU A 203 0.00 -0.52 5.30
CA LEU A 203 -0.08 0.82 5.88
C LEU A 203 1.27 1.53 5.84
N ILE A 204 2.36 0.86 6.23
CA ILE A 204 3.70 1.46 6.28
C ILE A 204 4.28 1.75 4.89
N HIS A 205 3.90 0.94 3.90
CA HIS A 205 4.22 1.14 2.48
C HIS A 205 3.16 1.98 1.75
N TYR A 206 2.08 2.40 2.42
CA TYR A 206 1.00 3.11 1.73
C TYR A 206 1.50 4.38 1.03
N GLY A 207 2.43 5.12 1.66
CA GLY A 207 2.98 6.35 1.11
C GLY A 207 3.99 6.18 -0.02
N ASP A 208 4.40 4.95 -0.35
CA ASP A 208 5.47 4.68 -1.31
C ASP A 208 5.18 5.26 -2.70
N PHE A 209 3.90 5.31 -3.11
CA PHE A 209 3.50 5.92 -4.38
C PHE A 209 3.82 7.43 -4.48
N ALA A 210 3.90 8.11 -3.35
CA ALA A 210 4.06 9.56 -3.27
C ALA A 210 5.47 9.98 -2.84
N ARG A 211 6.16 9.16 -2.04
CA ARG A 211 7.55 9.41 -1.63
C ARG A 211 8.58 8.92 -2.65
N ASN A 212 8.29 7.85 -3.39
CA ASN A 212 9.25 7.31 -4.36
C ASN A 212 9.26 8.17 -5.64
N ARG A 213 10.38 8.12 -6.36
CA ARG A 213 10.57 8.81 -7.63
C ARG A 213 10.92 7.77 -8.68
N LEU A 214 10.38 7.93 -9.88
CA LEU A 214 10.58 7.04 -10.99
C LEU A 214 11.80 7.51 -11.81
N ASP A 215 12.78 6.63 -11.97
CA ASP A 215 13.92 6.86 -12.88
C ASP A 215 13.52 6.39 -14.29
N LEU A 216 13.38 7.35 -15.20
CA LEU A 216 12.99 7.16 -16.60
C LEU A 216 14.19 7.33 -17.56
N ARG A 217 15.42 7.49 -17.06
CA ARG A 217 16.60 7.60 -17.92
C ARG A 217 16.82 6.32 -18.74
N GLY A 218 17.26 6.50 -19.98
CA GLY A 218 17.51 5.39 -20.92
C GLY A 218 16.23 4.77 -21.50
N ILE A 219 15.06 5.30 -21.15
CA ILE A 219 13.79 4.90 -21.77
C ILE A 219 13.47 5.92 -22.86
N SER A 220 13.80 5.59 -24.11
CA SER A 220 13.65 6.48 -25.27
C SER A 220 12.26 7.11 -25.43
N LEU A 221 11.21 6.44 -24.96
CA LEU A 221 9.83 6.97 -24.95
C LEU A 221 9.67 8.24 -24.09
N PHE A 222 10.56 8.48 -23.12
CA PHE A 222 10.47 9.53 -22.11
C PHE A 222 11.68 10.48 -22.06
N GLU A 223 12.74 10.23 -22.82
CA GLU A 223 14.04 10.95 -22.72
C GLU A 223 13.93 12.48 -22.86
N ASP A 224 12.93 12.98 -23.59
CA ASP A 224 12.70 14.42 -23.80
C ASP A 224 11.40 14.95 -23.16
N LYS A 225 10.79 14.16 -22.26
CA LYS A 225 9.45 14.46 -21.72
C LYS A 225 9.48 15.05 -20.30
N PHE A 226 10.64 14.99 -19.64
CA PHE A 226 10.82 15.44 -18.27
C PHE A 226 12.14 16.17 -18.10
N ASP A 227 12.14 17.27 -17.34
CA ASP A 227 13.35 18.04 -17.03
C ASP A 227 14.34 17.27 -16.15
N ARG A 228 13.83 16.35 -15.31
CA ARG A 228 14.59 15.50 -14.39
C ARG A 228 14.17 14.04 -14.52
N PRO A 229 14.57 13.35 -15.60
CA PRO A 229 14.13 11.98 -15.87
C PRO A 229 14.59 10.99 -14.79
N GLU A 230 15.65 11.27 -14.03
CA GLU A 230 16.14 10.41 -12.94
C GLU A 230 15.24 10.36 -11.70
N ALA A 231 14.32 11.32 -11.55
CA ALA A 231 13.54 11.48 -10.33
C ALA A 231 12.13 12.03 -10.61
N VAL A 232 11.36 11.34 -11.45
CA VAL A 232 10.03 11.78 -11.86
C VAL A 232 8.97 11.44 -10.80
N PRO A 233 8.20 12.42 -10.28
CA PRO A 233 7.06 12.16 -9.41
C PRO A 233 5.95 11.37 -10.12
N LEU A 234 5.16 10.61 -9.37
CA LEU A 234 4.06 9.83 -9.92
C LEU A 234 3.03 10.74 -10.61
N SER A 235 2.69 11.89 -10.02
CA SER A 235 1.76 12.87 -10.60
C SER A 235 2.14 13.23 -12.04
N ARG A 236 3.41 13.60 -12.26
CA ARG A 236 3.97 13.94 -13.58
C ARG A 236 3.98 12.77 -14.54
N PHE A 237 4.27 11.56 -14.05
CA PHE A 237 4.16 10.35 -14.85
C PHE A 237 2.71 10.09 -15.29
N LEU A 238 1.73 10.25 -14.39
CA LEU A 238 0.30 10.03 -14.67
C LEU A 238 -0.28 11.04 -15.66
N GLU A 239 0.27 12.24 -15.74
CA GLU A 239 -0.08 13.27 -16.73
C GLU A 239 0.45 12.94 -18.13
N THR A 240 1.67 12.43 -18.19
CA THR A 240 2.42 12.36 -19.46
C THR A 240 2.34 10.98 -20.12
N ALA A 241 2.45 9.90 -19.33
CA ALA A 241 2.55 8.54 -19.82
C ALA A 241 1.37 8.07 -20.69
N PRO A 242 0.09 8.35 -20.35
CA PRO A 242 -1.04 7.87 -21.16
C PRO A 242 -1.00 8.36 -22.61
N ALA A 243 -0.61 9.62 -22.84
CA ALA A 243 -0.52 10.18 -24.19
C ALA A 243 0.61 9.53 -25.00
N ILE A 244 1.77 9.29 -24.37
CA ILE A 244 2.93 8.62 -24.98
C ILE A 244 2.57 7.18 -25.37
N LEU A 245 1.97 6.42 -24.45
CA LEU A 245 1.61 5.03 -24.68
C LEU A 245 0.48 4.86 -25.70
N ARG A 246 -0.45 5.83 -25.78
CA ARG A 246 -1.47 5.85 -26.83
C ARG A 246 -0.86 6.09 -28.20
N ALA A 247 0.00 7.10 -28.34
CA ALA A 247 0.70 7.39 -29.60
C ALA A 247 1.53 6.20 -30.08
N LEU A 248 2.15 5.46 -29.15
CA LEU A 248 2.86 4.22 -29.46
C LEU A 248 1.92 3.11 -29.98
N GLY A 249 0.75 2.95 -29.37
CA GLY A 249 -0.25 1.96 -29.80
C GLY A 249 -0.85 2.26 -31.17
N GLU A 250 -1.09 3.54 -31.48
CA GLU A 250 -1.67 4.00 -32.75
C GLU A 250 -0.69 3.89 -33.93
N ASN A 251 0.63 4.04 -33.69
CA ASN A 251 1.68 4.01 -34.71
C ASN A 251 2.28 2.61 -34.94
N THR A 252 1.45 1.56 -34.88
CA THR A 252 1.89 0.15 -34.96
C THR A 252 2.58 -0.21 -36.30
N GLY A 253 2.43 0.62 -37.34
CA GLY A 253 3.10 0.47 -38.64
C GLY A 253 4.60 0.81 -38.65
N ASP A 254 5.02 1.86 -37.93
CA ASP A 254 6.44 2.25 -37.79
C ASP A 254 7.14 1.48 -36.65
N ALA A 255 6.36 1.00 -35.66
CA ALA A 255 6.86 0.14 -34.58
C ALA A 255 7.45 -1.19 -35.08
N ALA A 256 7.16 -1.60 -36.33
CA ALA A 256 7.76 -2.78 -36.94
C ALA A 256 9.26 -2.62 -37.26
N GLN A 257 9.75 -1.38 -37.47
CA GLN A 257 11.17 -1.12 -37.76
C GLN A 257 12.03 -0.96 -36.50
N ASN A 258 11.45 -0.55 -35.38
CA ASN A 258 12.12 -0.34 -34.08
C ASN A 258 11.52 -1.19 -32.94
N SER A 259 10.94 -2.35 -33.28
CA SER A 259 10.20 -3.20 -32.34
C SER A 259 11.04 -3.63 -31.13
N ASP A 260 12.33 -3.92 -31.34
CA ASP A 260 13.25 -4.30 -30.28
C ASP A 260 13.57 -3.15 -29.33
N GLN A 261 13.77 -1.93 -29.84
CA GLN A 261 14.05 -0.76 -29.00
C GLN A 261 12.81 -0.37 -28.17
N VAL A 262 11.62 -0.43 -28.78
CA VAL A 262 10.35 -0.20 -28.07
C VAL A 262 10.14 -1.24 -26.98
N ARG A 263 10.41 -2.52 -27.29
CA ARG A 263 10.29 -3.63 -26.32
C ARG A 263 11.25 -3.44 -25.15
N GLN A 264 12.52 -3.12 -25.42
CA GLN A 264 13.52 -2.84 -24.38
C GLN A 264 13.11 -1.65 -23.50
N GLY A 265 12.57 -0.59 -24.09
CA GLY A 265 12.07 0.57 -23.34
C GLY A 265 10.88 0.21 -22.44
N ILE A 266 9.97 -0.64 -22.90
CA ILE A 266 8.85 -1.14 -22.09
C ILE A 266 9.33 -2.05 -20.95
N ASP A 267 10.25 -2.96 -21.23
CA ASP A 267 10.81 -3.87 -20.22
C ASP A 267 11.54 -3.07 -19.13
N LEU A 268 12.34 -2.07 -19.52
CA LEU A 268 13.01 -1.16 -18.60
C LEU A 268 12.00 -0.33 -17.80
N LEU A 269 10.93 0.17 -18.41
CA LEU A 269 9.86 0.88 -17.68
C LEU A 269 9.25 -0.01 -16.59
N PHE A 270 8.96 -1.27 -16.90
CA PHE A 270 8.40 -2.20 -15.91
C PHE A 270 9.37 -2.48 -14.76
N GLU A 271 10.67 -2.63 -15.06
CA GLU A 271 11.70 -2.76 -14.03
C GLU A 271 11.70 -1.54 -13.10
N ARG A 272 11.68 -0.33 -13.67
CA ARG A 272 11.68 0.94 -12.91
C ARG A 272 10.42 1.13 -12.08
N LEU A 273 9.26 0.77 -12.62
CA LEU A 273 8.00 0.80 -11.87
C LEU A 273 7.98 -0.22 -10.75
N ASN A 274 8.52 -1.43 -10.96
CA ASN A 274 8.63 -2.43 -9.91
C ASN A 274 9.64 -2.00 -8.83
N GLN A 275 10.74 -1.37 -9.21
CA GLN A 275 11.70 -0.80 -8.26
C GLN A 275 11.07 0.31 -7.41
N ALA A 276 10.31 1.22 -8.03
CA ALA A 276 9.68 2.35 -7.35
C ALA A 276 8.43 1.95 -6.55
N TYR A 277 7.66 0.96 -6.99
CA TYR A 277 6.31 0.70 -6.46
C TYR A 277 6.04 -0.76 -6.12
N GLY A 278 7.05 -1.65 -6.21
CA GLY A 278 6.88 -3.09 -5.96
C GLY A 278 6.53 -3.44 -4.51
N ALA A 279 6.83 -2.55 -3.56
CA ALA A 279 6.41 -2.68 -2.17
C ALA A 279 4.94 -2.28 -1.93
N LEU A 280 4.29 -1.63 -2.91
CA LEU A 280 2.88 -1.30 -2.78
C LEU A 280 2.04 -2.59 -2.69
N PRO A 281 1.09 -2.65 -1.76
CA PRO A 281 0.25 -3.83 -1.60
C PRO A 281 -0.62 -4.04 -2.84
N THR A 282 -0.60 -5.25 -3.41
CA THR A 282 -1.44 -5.62 -4.57
C THR A 282 -2.93 -5.64 -4.26
N ALA A 283 -3.27 -5.78 -2.97
CA ALA A 283 -4.62 -5.64 -2.47
C ALA A 283 -4.63 -4.45 -1.50
N PRO A 284 -5.34 -3.38 -1.84
CA PRO A 284 -5.31 -2.11 -1.14
C PRO A 284 -5.90 -2.11 0.28
N THR A 285 -5.22 -1.36 1.13
CA THR A 285 -5.71 -0.70 2.35
C THR A 285 -6.99 0.10 2.25
N LEU A 286 -6.84 1.08 1.35
CA LEU A 286 -7.43 2.39 1.47
C LEU A 286 -7.41 3.03 0.08
N ALA A 287 -8.59 3.39 -0.44
CA ALA A 287 -8.71 4.20 -1.64
C ALA A 287 -8.91 5.67 -1.25
N VAL A 288 -8.15 6.55 -1.90
CA VAL A 288 -8.06 7.99 -1.56
C VAL A 288 -8.31 8.90 -2.76
N ILE A 289 -8.60 8.31 -3.92
CA ILE A 289 -8.85 9.05 -5.16
C ILE A 289 -10.32 8.87 -5.54
N PRO A 290 -11.18 9.89 -5.34
CA PRO A 290 -12.59 9.82 -5.68
C PRO A 290 -12.82 9.49 -7.14
N SER A 291 -13.93 8.81 -7.41
CA SER A 291 -14.38 8.60 -8.79
C SER A 291 -14.97 9.90 -9.33
N ALA A 292 -14.54 10.29 -10.53
CA ALA A 292 -15.11 11.42 -11.25
C ALA A 292 -16.49 11.09 -11.88
N ASP A 293 -16.88 9.82 -11.91
CA ASP A 293 -18.18 9.39 -12.42
C ASP A 293 -19.21 9.33 -11.28
N PRO A 294 -20.26 10.16 -11.29
CA PRO A 294 -21.31 10.12 -10.25
C PRO A 294 -22.06 8.79 -10.16
N LYS A 295 -22.00 7.95 -11.21
CA LYS A 295 -22.64 6.64 -11.26
C LYS A 295 -21.75 5.51 -10.76
N ASN A 296 -20.47 5.80 -10.49
CA ASN A 296 -19.50 4.83 -10.00
C ASN A 296 -18.85 5.39 -8.74
N ASP A 297 -19.13 4.79 -7.59
CA ASP A 297 -18.55 5.18 -6.31
C ASP A 297 -17.24 4.44 -5.99
N ALA A 298 -16.69 3.65 -6.91
CA ALA A 298 -15.43 2.96 -6.71
C ALA A 298 -14.24 3.94 -6.81
N TRP A 299 -13.70 4.30 -5.65
CA TRP A 299 -12.51 5.12 -5.54
C TRP A 299 -11.29 4.33 -5.98
N LYS A 300 -10.33 5.04 -6.58
CA LYS A 300 -9.08 4.44 -7.03
C LYS A 300 -8.05 4.41 -5.92
N GLN A 301 -7.19 3.41 -6.00
CA GLN A 301 -6.01 3.29 -5.15
C GLN A 301 -4.75 3.64 -5.90
N PRO A 302 -3.67 4.01 -5.18
CA PRO A 302 -2.42 4.37 -5.81
C PRO A 302 -1.91 3.39 -6.87
N LEU A 303 -1.86 2.09 -6.57
CA LEU A 303 -1.40 1.09 -7.53
C LEU A 303 -2.28 1.02 -8.80
N SER A 304 -3.59 1.15 -8.63
CA SER A 304 -4.52 1.17 -9.78
C SER A 304 -4.34 2.41 -10.67
N LEU A 305 -3.78 3.50 -10.16
CA LEU A 305 -3.46 4.68 -10.96
C LEU A 305 -2.35 4.35 -11.97
N ILE A 306 -1.29 3.70 -11.48
CA ILE A 306 -0.16 3.25 -12.30
C ILE A 306 -0.66 2.24 -13.34
N GLU A 307 -1.42 1.22 -12.93
CA GLU A 307 -1.99 0.23 -13.85
C GLU A 307 -2.92 0.85 -14.90
N THR A 308 -3.67 1.89 -14.54
CA THR A 308 -4.55 2.60 -15.48
C THR A 308 -3.73 3.42 -16.46
N ALA A 309 -2.69 4.13 -16.00
CA ALA A 309 -1.86 4.97 -16.85
C ALA A 309 -1.08 4.16 -17.91
N LEU A 310 -0.78 2.88 -17.64
CA LEU A 310 -0.11 1.99 -18.57
C LEU A 310 -1.00 1.44 -19.69
N LYS A 311 -2.33 1.64 -19.63
CA LYS A 311 -3.24 1.11 -20.66
C LYS A 311 -3.23 2.03 -21.89
N PRO A 312 -2.97 1.51 -23.11
CA PRO A 312 -2.95 2.31 -24.34
C PRO A 312 -4.28 3.06 -24.61
N ASN A 313 -5.39 2.43 -24.25
CA ASN A 313 -6.74 2.97 -24.40
C ASN A 313 -7.30 3.58 -23.11
N ALA A 314 -6.43 3.94 -22.16
CA ALA A 314 -6.90 4.68 -20.98
C ALA A 314 -7.63 5.93 -21.46
N ALA A 315 -8.90 6.07 -21.07
CA ALA A 315 -9.59 7.35 -21.12
C ALA A 315 -8.67 8.39 -20.46
N ALA A 316 -8.64 9.62 -21.00
CA ALA A 316 -7.83 10.68 -20.43
C ALA A 316 -7.98 10.65 -18.90
N ASN A 317 -6.87 10.47 -18.18
CA ASN A 317 -6.90 10.44 -16.74
C ASN A 317 -7.61 11.72 -16.29
N SER A 318 -8.63 11.60 -15.43
CA SER A 318 -9.26 12.78 -14.86
C SER A 318 -8.14 13.66 -14.26
N PRO A 319 -8.10 14.98 -14.52
CA PRO A 319 -7.13 15.88 -13.90
C PRO A 319 -7.04 15.71 -12.37
N ALA A 320 -8.14 15.26 -11.74
CA ALA A 320 -8.21 14.92 -10.32
C ALA A 320 -7.20 13.84 -9.87
N ILE A 321 -6.84 12.91 -10.74
CA ILE A 321 -5.94 11.80 -10.41
C ILE A 321 -4.51 12.33 -10.19
N ALA A 322 -4.00 13.11 -11.14
CA ALA A 322 -2.68 13.70 -11.05
C ALA A 322 -2.61 14.76 -9.95
N ASP A 323 -3.64 15.61 -9.82
CA ASP A 323 -3.73 16.62 -8.75
C ASP A 323 -3.67 15.96 -7.36
N LEU A 324 -4.50 14.93 -7.10
CA LEU A 324 -4.48 14.26 -5.79
C LEU A 324 -3.17 13.50 -5.55
N ALA A 325 -2.57 12.88 -6.57
CA ALA A 325 -1.23 12.28 -6.44
C ALA A 325 -0.19 13.34 -6.03
N GLU A 326 -0.23 14.53 -6.66
CA GLU A 326 0.63 15.66 -6.32
C GLU A 326 0.40 16.13 -4.87
N ARG A 327 -0.86 16.23 -4.41
CA ARG A 327 -1.15 16.60 -3.01
C ARG A 327 -0.57 15.61 -2.01
N TRP A 328 -0.60 14.31 -2.31
CA TRP A 328 0.07 13.30 -1.50
C TRP A 328 1.60 13.44 -1.54
N GLU A 329 2.19 13.69 -2.72
CA GLU A 329 3.62 13.93 -2.87
C GLU A 329 4.09 15.10 -2.02
N LYS A 330 3.31 16.20 -1.98
CA LYS A 330 3.63 17.39 -1.16
C LYS A 330 3.71 17.11 0.34
N LEU A 331 2.99 16.11 0.87
CA LEU A 331 3.14 15.70 2.27
C LEU A 331 4.53 15.13 2.55
N TYR A 332 5.05 14.30 1.64
CA TYR A 332 6.36 13.66 1.81
C TYR A 332 7.53 14.55 1.37
N GLU A 333 7.27 15.59 0.57
CA GLU A 333 8.26 16.60 0.20
C GLU A 333 8.48 17.66 1.28
N ALA A 334 7.51 17.85 2.18
CA ALA A 334 7.58 18.84 3.25
C ALA A 334 8.86 18.66 4.09
N ARG A 335 9.54 19.77 4.37
CA ARG A 335 10.75 19.83 5.19
C ARG A 335 10.52 20.52 6.53
N THR A 336 9.37 21.16 6.69
CA THR A 336 8.98 21.83 7.93
C THR A 336 7.57 21.43 8.36
N PRO A 337 7.24 21.56 9.66
CA PRO A 337 5.89 21.33 10.16
C PRO A 337 4.82 22.21 9.48
N ASP A 338 5.17 23.44 9.10
CA ASP A 338 4.25 24.38 8.44
C ASP A 338 3.99 24.00 6.99
N GLU A 339 5.01 23.58 6.24
CA GLU A 339 4.84 23.04 4.88
C GLU A 339 3.94 21.80 4.91
N PHE A 340 4.16 20.90 5.88
CA PHE A 340 3.34 19.71 6.02
C PHE A 340 1.88 20.06 6.32
N ARG A 341 1.65 21.00 7.25
CA ARG A 341 0.31 21.49 7.57
C ARG A 341 -0.40 22.05 6.33
N GLN A 342 0.29 22.84 5.52
CA GLN A 342 -0.27 23.39 4.28
C GLN A 342 -0.61 22.28 3.29
N ALA A 343 0.30 21.31 3.09
CA ALA A 343 0.07 20.16 2.23
C ALA A 343 -1.09 19.28 2.70
N ALA A 344 -1.20 19.02 4.00
CA ALA A 344 -2.30 18.26 4.61
C ALA A 344 -3.64 18.97 4.45
N THR A 345 -3.67 20.29 4.66
CA THR A 345 -4.87 21.10 4.43
C THR A 345 -5.29 21.04 2.96
N ALA A 346 -4.35 21.23 2.04
CA ALA A 346 -4.61 21.16 0.60
C ALA A 346 -5.12 19.79 0.17
N LEU A 347 -4.54 18.70 0.69
CA LEU A 347 -4.98 17.33 0.42
C LEU A 347 -6.43 17.13 0.89
N VAL A 348 -6.73 17.42 2.16
CA VAL A 348 -8.08 17.22 2.73
C VAL A 348 -9.12 18.02 1.96
N THR A 349 -8.85 19.28 1.66
CA THR A 349 -9.74 20.15 0.87
C THR A 349 -9.95 19.58 -0.52
N ARG A 350 -8.89 19.25 -1.26
CA ARG A 350 -9.02 18.71 -2.63
C ARG A 350 -9.73 17.37 -2.67
N THR A 351 -9.47 16.46 -1.73
CA THR A 351 -10.20 15.19 -1.67
C THR A 351 -11.70 15.41 -1.44
N ALA A 352 -12.07 16.38 -0.58
CA ALA A 352 -13.46 16.72 -0.35
C ALA A 352 -14.13 17.33 -1.59
N GLU A 353 -13.45 18.27 -2.27
CA GLU A 353 -13.93 18.90 -3.51
C GLU A 353 -14.18 17.87 -4.62
N TYR A 354 -13.31 16.86 -4.77
CA TYR A 354 -13.53 15.81 -5.78
C TYR A 354 -14.59 14.79 -5.38
N ALA A 355 -14.89 14.64 -4.09
CA ALA A 355 -15.94 13.74 -3.61
C ALA A 355 -17.35 14.38 -3.58
N GLU A 356 -17.43 15.71 -3.51
CA GLU A 356 -18.69 16.45 -3.36
C GLU A 356 -19.66 16.32 -4.56
N PRO A 357 -19.24 16.47 -5.83
CA PRO A 357 -20.17 16.46 -6.97
C PRO A 357 -20.98 15.17 -7.12
N ALA A 358 -20.45 14.06 -6.60
CA ALA A 358 -21.11 12.76 -6.61
C ALA A 358 -21.86 12.44 -5.30
N GLY A 359 -21.93 13.39 -4.35
CA GLY A 359 -22.52 13.20 -3.02
C GLY A 359 -21.80 12.15 -2.16
N GLN A 360 -20.57 11.79 -2.54
CA GLN A 360 -19.84 10.62 -2.01
C GLN A 360 -19.31 10.86 -0.59
N ASN A 361 -19.17 12.12 -0.16
CA ASN A 361 -18.72 12.50 1.18
C ASN A 361 -19.86 12.93 2.13
N ALA A 362 -21.13 12.86 1.71
CA ALA A 362 -22.27 13.43 2.46
C ALA A 362 -22.42 12.89 3.90
N LYS A 363 -22.00 11.65 4.15
CA LYS A 363 -22.10 10.99 5.47
C LYS A 363 -20.89 11.26 6.38
N VAL A 364 -19.79 11.79 5.84
CA VAL A 364 -18.52 11.95 6.55
C VAL A 364 -18.66 12.93 7.72
N ALA A 365 -19.27 14.10 7.47
CA ALA A 365 -19.49 15.10 8.50
C ALA A 365 -20.40 14.60 9.65
N LEU A 366 -21.41 13.79 9.32
CA LEU A 366 -22.32 13.20 10.31
C LEU A 366 -21.60 12.14 11.16
N GLU A 367 -20.82 11.25 10.54
CA GLU A 367 -20.02 10.25 11.26
C GLU A 367 -19.03 10.93 12.22
N LEU A 368 -18.30 11.95 11.76
CA LEU A 368 -17.38 12.72 12.62
C LEU A 368 -18.08 13.33 13.84
N ARG A 369 -19.30 13.87 13.65
CA ARG A 369 -20.10 14.39 14.76
C ARG A 369 -20.45 13.30 15.76
N TYR A 370 -20.89 12.12 15.31
CA TYR A 370 -21.19 11.01 16.21
C TYR A 370 -19.96 10.51 16.98
N TYR A 371 -18.78 10.48 16.36
CA TYR A 371 -17.54 10.11 17.05
C TYR A 371 -17.12 11.15 18.08
N ARG A 372 -17.19 12.44 17.76
CA ARG A 372 -16.91 13.52 18.74
C ARG A 372 -17.86 13.48 19.95
N MET A 373 -19.06 12.97 19.76
CA MET A 373 -20.06 12.78 20.83
C MET A 373 -19.96 11.42 21.55
N ASN A 374 -19.01 10.55 21.20
CA ASN A 374 -18.90 9.16 21.71
C ASN A 374 -20.19 8.33 21.52
N LEU A 375 -20.96 8.58 20.46
CA LEU A 375 -22.24 7.92 20.20
C LEU A 375 -22.14 6.67 19.32
N MET A 376 -20.95 6.35 18.79
CA MET A 376 -20.68 5.09 18.09
C MET A 376 -19.67 4.24 18.87
N LEU A 377 -20.09 3.02 19.20
CA LEU A 377 -19.32 2.03 19.99
C LEU A 377 -18.20 1.35 19.22
#